data_AF-A0A957K9W7-F1
#
_entry.id   AF-A0A957K9W7-F1
#
_cell.length_a   1.000
_cell.length_b   1.000
_cell.length_c   1.000
_cell.angle_alpha   90.00
_cell.angle_beta   90.00
_cell.angle_gamma   90.00
#
_symmetry.space_group_name_H-M   'P 1'
#
loop_
_entity.id
_entity.type
_entity.pdbx_description
1 polymer ?
#
loop_
_entity_poly.entity_id
_entity_poly.type
_entity_poly.pdbx_seq_one_letter_code
_entity_poly.pdbx_strand_id
1 'polypeptide(L)'
;MNKKMPSYFDEDPKPAGEPARLPGRPKAKEPTIRTGIGLPESTMNYIEQLAAELNVSRHSVLKFAIYHFVKEHQAGRIDMGKRVVKPRRNTLDLD
;
A
#
# COMPACT_ATOMS: atom_id res chain seq x y z
N MET A 1 -18.50 -39.18 -59.81
CA MET A 1 -17.26 -38.36 -59.79
C MET A 1 -17.51 -37.15 -58.90
N ASN A 2 -17.10 -37.20 -57.63
CA ASN A 2 -17.20 -36.05 -56.72
C ASN A 2 -15.80 -35.58 -56.34
N LYS A 3 -15.48 -34.35 -56.74
CA LYS A 3 -14.19 -33.69 -56.55
C LYS A 3 -14.05 -33.28 -55.08
N LYS A 4 -13.01 -33.79 -54.41
CA LYS A 4 -12.58 -33.31 -53.09
C LYS A 4 -11.97 -31.91 -53.27
N MET A 5 -12.50 -30.90 -52.58
CA MET A 5 -11.85 -29.60 -52.42
C MET A 5 -10.85 -29.69 -51.24
N PRO A 6 -9.59 -29.23 -51.38
CA PRO A 6 -8.69 -29.09 -50.24
C PRO A 6 -9.06 -27.85 -49.42
N SER A 7 -9.28 -28.03 -48.11
CA SER A 7 -9.55 -26.95 -47.17
C SER A 7 -8.28 -26.14 -46.91
N TYR A 8 -8.31 -24.88 -47.32
CA TYR A 8 -7.25 -23.90 -47.18
C TYR A 8 -7.32 -23.22 -45.81
N PHE A 9 -7.13 -23.98 -44.73
CA PHE A 9 -7.06 -23.46 -43.36
C PHE A 9 -6.02 -24.24 -42.54
N ASP A 10 -4.76 -24.08 -42.95
CA ASP A 10 -3.56 -24.48 -42.20
C ASP A 10 -2.75 -23.20 -41.90
N GLU A 11 -3.38 -22.21 -41.27
CA GLU A 11 -2.66 -21.07 -40.69
C GLU A 11 -2.95 -21.01 -39.19
N ASP A 12 -2.09 -21.68 -38.42
CA ASP A 12 -1.90 -21.42 -37.00
C ASP A 12 -1.77 -19.90 -36.80
N PRO A 13 -2.58 -19.27 -35.92
CA PRO A 13 -2.35 -17.88 -35.56
C PRO A 13 -1.03 -17.80 -34.81
N LYS A 14 0.01 -17.31 -35.51
CA LYS A 14 1.30 -16.90 -34.94
C LYS A 14 1.04 -16.16 -33.62
N PRO A 15 1.61 -16.58 -32.48
CA PRO A 15 1.37 -15.90 -31.21
C PRO A 15 1.82 -14.45 -31.39
N ALA A 16 0.88 -13.53 -31.21
CA ALA A 16 1.10 -12.11 -31.24
C ALA A 16 2.28 -11.81 -30.32
N GLY A 17 3.34 -11.25 -30.91
CA GLY A 17 4.57 -10.93 -30.21
C GLY A 17 4.28 -10.22 -28.90
N GLU A 18 5.00 -10.65 -27.86
CA GLU A 18 5.09 -9.99 -26.57
C GLU A 18 5.10 -8.47 -26.77
N PRO A 19 4.18 -7.70 -26.16
CA PRO A 19 4.16 -6.27 -26.39
C PRO A 19 5.49 -5.69 -25.93
N ALA A 20 6.24 -5.13 -26.87
CA ALA A 20 7.50 -4.45 -26.63
C ALA A 20 7.32 -3.50 -25.45
N ARG A 21 8.07 -3.75 -24.37
CA ARG A 21 8.08 -2.88 -23.18
C ARG A 21 8.59 -1.51 -23.59
N LEU A 22 7.69 -0.60 -23.94
CA LEU A 22 8.03 0.78 -24.25
C LEU A 22 8.74 1.40 -23.03
N PRO A 23 9.96 1.95 -23.19
CA PRO A 23 10.64 2.65 -22.11
C PRO A 23 9.89 3.96 -21.87
N GLY A 24 9.04 3.98 -20.83
CA GLY A 24 8.21 5.14 -20.54
C GLY A 24 6.96 4.86 -19.71
N ARG A 25 6.62 3.61 -19.39
CA ARG A 25 5.55 3.35 -18.43
C ARG A 25 5.95 3.95 -17.07
N PRO A 26 5.25 4.97 -16.54
CA PRO A 26 5.52 5.44 -15.20
C PRO A 26 5.35 4.24 -14.27
N LYS A 27 6.34 4.01 -13.39
CA LYS A 27 6.24 2.98 -12.35
C LYS A 27 4.87 3.14 -11.70
N ALA A 28 4.05 2.08 -11.73
CA ALA A 28 2.71 2.13 -11.18
C ALA A 28 2.84 2.67 -9.74
N LYS A 29 2.23 3.83 -9.48
CA LYS A 29 2.22 4.41 -8.13
C LYS A 29 1.58 3.36 -7.23
N GLU A 30 2.30 2.95 -6.19
CA GLU A 30 1.76 2.02 -5.21
C GLU A 30 0.41 2.55 -4.70
N PRO A 31 -0.60 1.67 -4.53
CA PRO A 31 -1.91 2.10 -4.11
C PRO A 31 -1.84 2.74 -2.72
N THR A 32 -2.36 3.97 -2.60
CA THR A 32 -2.49 4.62 -1.29
C THR A 32 -3.68 4.02 -0.56
N ILE A 33 -3.44 3.36 0.57
CA ILE A 33 -4.50 2.80 1.43
C ILE A 33 -4.96 3.89 2.40
N ARG A 34 -6.28 4.14 2.43
CA ARG A 34 -6.90 5.02 3.44
C ARG A 34 -7.21 4.20 4.68
N THR A 35 -6.75 4.65 5.84
CA THR A 35 -6.97 3.97 7.11
C THR A 35 -7.29 5.01 8.19
N GLY A 36 -8.30 4.72 9.01
CA GLY A 36 -8.60 5.50 10.21
C GLY A 36 -7.72 5.05 11.38
N ILE A 37 -7.29 5.99 12.21
CA ILE A 37 -6.43 5.72 13.37
C ILE A 37 -7.16 6.26 14.61
N GLY A 38 -7.35 5.41 15.61
CA GLY A 38 -7.83 5.84 16.92
C GLY A 38 -6.67 6.35 17.77
N LEU A 39 -6.75 7.59 18.23
CA LEU A 39 -5.78 8.22 19.13
C LEU A 39 -6.51 8.85 20.32
N PRO A 40 -5.87 8.96 21.50
CA PRO A 40 -6.38 9.78 22.58
C PRO A 40 -6.60 11.22 22.11
N GLU A 41 -7.66 11.87 22.60
CA GLU A 41 -8.01 13.25 22.25
C GLU A 41 -6.87 14.22 22.56
N SER A 42 -6.20 14.06 23.72
CA SER A 42 -5.04 14.86 24.11
C SER A 42 -3.89 14.77 23.09
N THR A 43 -3.61 13.57 22.58
CA THR A 43 -2.62 13.34 21.53
C THR A 43 -3.03 14.00 20.22
N MET A 44 -4.33 13.92 19.87
CA MET A 44 -4.84 14.53 18.66
C MET A 44 -4.73 16.06 18.69
N ASN A 45 -5.10 16.67 19.82
CA ASN A 45 -5.00 18.12 20.02
C ASN A 45 -3.54 18.60 19.92
N TYR A 46 -2.59 17.84 20.47
CA TYR A 46 -1.17 18.15 20.34
C TYR A 46 -0.70 18.09 18.88
N ILE A 47 -1.13 17.08 18.11
CA ILE A 47 -0.79 16.98 16.68
C ILE A 47 -1.37 18.16 15.89
N GLU A 48 -2.58 18.63 16.22
CA GLU A 48 -3.19 19.78 15.58
C GLU A 48 -2.45 21.08 15.87
N GLN A 49 -2.04 21.29 17.12
CA GLN A 49 -1.19 22.43 17.50
C GLN A 49 0.15 22.40 16.75
N LEU A 50 0.83 21.25 16.74
CA LEU A 50 2.10 21.08 16.04
C LEU A 50 1.96 21.31 14.52
N ALA A 51 0.85 20.87 13.93
CA ALA A 51 0.56 21.10 12.52
C ALA A 51 0.38 22.59 12.22
N ALA A 52 -0.30 23.33 13.11
CA ALA A 52 -0.48 24.77 12.99
C ALA A 52 0.85 25.52 13.13
N GLU A 53 1.68 25.17 14.12
CA GLU A 53 3.01 25.77 14.34
C GLU A 53 3.93 25.60 13.13
N LEU A 54 3.90 24.41 12.52
CA LEU A 54 4.73 24.08 11.35
C LEU A 54 4.11 24.53 10.02
N ASN A 55 2.90 25.10 10.04
CA ASN A 55 2.13 25.46 8.85
C ASN A 55 1.98 24.30 7.84
N VAL A 56 1.67 23.10 8.34
CA VAL A 56 1.45 21.90 7.54
C VAL A 56 0.12 21.24 7.88
N SER A 57 -0.35 20.34 7.02
CA SER A 57 -1.55 19.57 7.35
C SER A 57 -1.29 18.59 8.50
N ARG A 58 -2.31 18.37 9.32
CA ARG A 58 -2.35 17.28 10.33
C ARG A 58 -1.94 15.92 9.75
N HIS A 59 -2.39 15.63 8.53
CA HIS A 59 -2.05 14.40 7.83
C HIS A 59 -0.55 14.30 7.52
N SER A 60 0.11 15.41 7.19
CA SER A 60 1.56 15.46 6.94
C SER A 60 2.35 15.13 8.20
N VAL A 61 1.94 15.65 9.37
CA VAL A 61 2.57 15.35 10.66
C VAL A 61 2.44 13.87 11.00
N LEU A 62 1.22 13.32 10.88
CA LEU A 62 0.98 11.89 11.11
C LEU A 62 1.81 11.01 10.18
N LYS A 63 1.85 11.37 8.88
CA LYS A 63 2.64 10.67 7.87
C LYS A 63 4.12 10.66 8.27
N PHE A 64 4.67 11.83 8.60
CA PHE A 64 6.06 11.94 9.05
C PHE A 64 6.34 11.07 10.28
N ALA A 65 5.49 11.14 11.31
CA ALA A 65 5.66 10.36 12.53
C ALA A 65 5.70 8.85 12.26
N ILE A 66 4.81 8.34 11.40
CA ILE A 66 4.79 6.92 11.01
C ILE A 66 6.06 6.54 10.24
N TYR A 67 6.47 7.34 9.24
CA TYR A 67 7.69 7.07 8.48
C TYR A 67 8.94 7.07 9.37
N HIS A 68 9.04 8.07 10.23
CA HIS A 68 10.15 8.20 11.17
C HIS A 68 10.20 6.98 12.10
N PHE A 69 9.07 6.60 12.69
CA PHE A 69 8.98 5.44 13.55
C PHE A 69 9.43 4.14 12.85
N VAL A 70 8.93 3.88 11.63
CA VAL A 70 9.32 2.68 10.86
C VAL A 70 10.81 2.70 10.54
N LYS A 71 11.36 3.85 10.13
CA LYS A 71 12.78 4.00 9.80
C LYS A 71 13.67 3.75 11.01
N GLU A 72 13.36 4.33 12.16
CA GLU A 72 14.13 4.18 13.39
C GLU A 72 14.03 2.75 13.97
N HIS A 73 12.88 2.11 13.80
CA HIS A 73 12.70 0.69 14.13
C HIS A 73 13.57 -0.21 13.24
N GLN A 74 13.56 0.02 11.92
CA GLN A 74 14.44 -0.71 10.98
C GLN A 74 15.92 -0.49 11.26
N ALA A 75 16.29 0.69 11.75
CA ALA A 75 17.65 1.01 12.19
C ALA A 75 18.03 0.40 13.56
N GLY A 76 17.11 -0.32 14.22
CA GLY A 76 17.35 -0.95 15.53
C GLY A 76 17.39 0.02 16.71
N ARG A 77 16.98 1.27 16.53
CA ARG A 77 16.98 2.30 17.60
C ARG A 77 15.72 2.27 18.46
N ILE A 78 14.64 1.69 17.94
CA ILE A 78 13.39 1.46 18.67
C ILE A 78 13.24 -0.04 18.91
N ASP A 79 13.34 -0.45 20.17
CA ASP A 79 13.06 -1.83 20.59
C ASP A 79 11.57 -1.98 20.92
N MET A 80 10.85 -2.67 20.04
CA MET A 80 9.41 -2.95 20.17
C MET A 80 9.11 -3.97 21.28
N GLY A 81 10.07 -4.82 21.66
CA GLY A 81 9.87 -5.85 22.67
C GLY A 81 9.50 -5.30 24.05
N LYS A 82 9.83 -4.02 24.32
CA LYS A 82 9.57 -3.35 25.60
C LYS A 82 8.33 -2.45 25.61
N ARG A 83 7.71 -2.19 24.45
CA ARG A 83 6.75 -1.07 24.30
C ARG A 83 5.45 -1.40 23.57
N VAL A 84 5.32 -2.60 23.01
CA VAL A 84 4.06 -3.01 22.35
C VAL A 84 3.02 -3.33 23.41
N VAL A 85 2.11 -2.39 23.65
CA VAL A 85 0.81 -2.67 24.27
C VAL A 85 0.07 -3.56 23.27
N LYS A 86 -0.03 -4.87 23.55
CA LYS A 86 -0.82 -5.77 22.72
C LYS A 86 -2.24 -5.19 22.62
N PRO A 87 -2.83 -5.06 21.42
CA PRO A 87 -4.23 -4.72 21.32
C PRO A 87 -5.01 -5.75 22.14
N ARG A 88 -5.80 -5.31 23.11
CA ARG A 88 -6.76 -6.20 23.78
C ARG A 88 -7.66 -6.72 22.67
N ARG A 89 -7.49 -7.98 22.28
CA ARG A 89 -8.49 -8.68 21.48
C ARG A 89 -9.75 -8.64 22.35
N ASN A 90 -10.78 -7.94 21.92
CA ASN A 90 -12.13 -8.23 22.37
C ASN A 90 -12.46 -9.62 21.82
N THR A 91 -12.06 -10.66 22.54
CA THR A 91 -12.73 -11.94 22.44
C THR A 91 -14.12 -11.70 23.02
N LEU A 92 -15.11 -11.51 22.14
CA LEU A 92 -16.48 -11.87 22.51
C LEU A 92 -16.42 -13.37 22.75
N ASP A 93 -16.31 -13.76 24.01
CA ASP A 93 -16.68 -15.11 24.44
C ASP A 93 -18.18 -15.26 24.15
N LEU A 94 -18.49 -16.04 23.11
CA LEU A 94 -19.82 -16.59 22.88
C LEU A 94 -19.92 -17.84 23.75
N ASP A 95 -20.49 -17.67 24.95
CA ASP A 95 -21.06 -18.76 25.75
C ASP A 95 -22.37 -19.29 25.11
#